data_AF-A0A091K218-F1
#
_entry.id   AF-A0A091K218-F1
#
_cell.length_a   1.000
_cell.length_b   1.000
_cell.length_c   1.000
_cell.angle_alpha   90.00
_cell.angle_beta   90.00
_cell.angle_gamma   90.00
#
_symmetry.space_group_name_H-M   'P 1'
#
loop_
_entity.id
_entity.type
_entity.pdbx_description
1 polymer ?
#
loop_
_entity_poly.entity_id
_entity_poly.type
_entity_poly.pdbx_seq_one_letter_code
_entity_poly.pdbx_strand_id
1 'polypeptide(L)'
;MDNKDSEAEIHPLKPEDVKVQENHEHLVERRIAIKPASRLSRLSRWRTAAFFVSLFLCLIIVFAFSFIIPCPERPVSERTWFQTYDNAVAYQFLAIEDVNGDKVQDIIFAFKASNSSSSFNRSCLDEGLPAPCAFVAAVSGTNGRTLWERPTAEELEWLQCGLEQLGGPEAAGCLLLGKPVSLTALDLHTGEVQWRQSSDFGANYTVLTPVSVIPDVDSDGVQDLIIFIATGDQIKTFIHSGKTGKQIGSAGSLKVDGEARYVRLKLDSSSYFLFYTESSVYAYSLKDLYTAATGMETKLPSLEQDPQWEKNIDPTTHLLSLPSSGDIRYLATIPGQSRENILVLSSEMASLISSHNLQALWTLNVSRVVREPLLGYYKPDVLGIVLESEIGPNRKKVMIVESRSGAVQWDLMLNSRAESPGPASLSTADHRSTFLIWGEYQGPGNDPPPPAPLQKLYLFHPSYTNVLLELRNSTDQIVAFDATLFERSRHACYVLLRGPGHSQQPGAVSLMKRKLKEDVWESRVLWLSQIPTDSEQYVRERLYRMRFHSR
;
A
#
# COMPACT_ATOMS: atom_id res chain seq x y z
N MET A 1 2.83 13.24 53.98
CA MET A 1 3.98 13.67 54.79
C MET A 1 5.22 13.30 54.02
N ASP A 2 6.14 14.25 53.89
CA ASP A 2 7.58 14.00 53.78
C ASP A 2 8.11 12.98 52.75
N ASN A 3 8.82 13.56 51.78
CA ASN A 3 10.25 13.31 51.56
C ASN A 3 10.67 12.10 50.70
N LYS A 4 11.52 12.45 49.71
CA LYS A 4 12.64 11.67 49.15
C LYS A 4 12.30 10.39 48.37
N ASP A 5 12.21 10.54 47.05
CA ASP A 5 12.59 9.49 46.12
C ASP A 5 14.12 9.54 45.92
N SER A 6 14.79 8.57 46.54
CA SER A 6 16.23 8.35 46.40
C SER A 6 16.45 7.24 45.38
N GLU A 7 17.33 7.51 44.42
CA GLU A 7 17.94 6.55 43.50
C GLU A 7 18.49 5.34 44.27
N ALA A 8 18.16 4.14 43.81
CA ALA A 8 18.78 2.90 44.26
C ALA A 8 19.51 2.27 43.07
N GLU A 9 20.80 2.62 42.98
CA GLU A 9 21.79 1.87 42.22
C GLU A 9 21.94 0.44 42.78
N ILE A 10 22.08 -0.47 41.85
CA ILE A 10 22.32 -1.90 42.05
C ILE A 10 23.80 -2.08 42.33
N HIS A 11 24.19 -2.72 43.45
CA HIS A 11 25.31 -3.68 43.44
C HIS A 11 25.28 -4.66 44.64
N PRO A 12 25.71 -5.92 44.45
CA PRO A 12 25.49 -6.99 45.41
C PRO A 12 26.67 -7.25 46.35
N LEU A 13 26.30 -7.44 47.64
CA LEU A 13 26.80 -8.40 48.63
C LEU A 13 28.29 -8.83 48.58
N LYS A 14 29.05 -8.32 49.56
CA LYS A 14 30.35 -8.83 50.02
C LYS A 14 30.19 -9.23 51.50
N PRO A 15 30.49 -10.47 51.93
CA PRO A 15 30.35 -10.86 53.33
C PRO A 15 31.68 -10.64 54.07
N GLU A 16 31.61 -9.92 55.19
CA GLU A 16 32.69 -9.77 56.17
C GLU A 16 32.41 -10.69 57.38
N ASP A 17 33.30 -11.66 57.58
CA ASP A 17 33.40 -12.50 58.78
C ASP A 17 34.54 -11.95 59.65
N VAL A 18 34.26 -11.37 60.82
CA VAL A 18 35.19 -11.36 61.98
C VAL A 18 34.41 -11.33 63.30
N LYS A 19 34.64 -12.35 64.13
CA LYS A 19 34.24 -12.52 65.54
C LYS A 19 35.04 -11.61 66.48
N VAL A 20 34.45 -11.19 67.62
CA VAL A 20 34.97 -11.17 69.03
C VAL A 20 33.78 -10.74 69.92
N GLN A 21 33.11 -11.63 70.67
CA GLN A 21 33.33 -12.04 72.08
C GLN A 21 33.03 -10.96 73.13
N GLU A 22 32.00 -11.16 73.98
CA GLU A 22 32.08 -11.34 75.45
C GLU A 22 30.71 -11.28 76.17
N ASN A 23 30.52 -12.24 77.10
CA ASN A 23 29.76 -12.25 78.38
C ASN A 23 28.38 -11.54 78.46
N HIS A 24 27.29 -12.12 78.99
CA HIS A 24 27.14 -12.57 80.37
C HIS A 24 25.79 -13.31 80.59
N GLU A 25 25.84 -14.30 81.48
CA GLU A 25 24.83 -14.99 82.32
C GLU A 25 23.30 -14.76 82.15
N HIS A 26 22.50 -15.84 82.09
CA HIS A 26 21.78 -16.44 83.24
C HIS A 26 20.82 -17.60 82.84
N LEU A 27 20.79 -18.65 83.69
CA LEU A 27 19.84 -19.77 83.89
C LEU A 27 18.90 -20.25 82.73
N VAL A 28 19.10 -21.45 82.17
CA VAL A 28 18.55 -22.76 82.61
C VAL A 28 17.01 -22.83 82.66
N GLU A 29 16.41 -23.37 81.59
CA GLU A 29 15.55 -24.56 81.74
C GLU A 29 15.65 -25.47 80.50
N ARG A 30 15.77 -26.77 80.79
CA ARG A 30 16.25 -27.86 79.95
C ARG A 30 15.08 -28.75 79.54
N ARG A 31 14.79 -28.94 78.24
CA ARG A 31 14.23 -30.21 77.72
C ARG A 31 14.73 -30.54 76.31
N ILE A 32 15.79 -31.37 76.29
CA ILE A 32 15.99 -32.61 75.53
C ILE A 32 15.39 -32.68 74.11
N ALA A 33 16.26 -32.71 73.09
CA ALA A 33 16.33 -33.78 72.09
C ALA A 33 17.60 -33.64 71.21
N ILE A 34 18.56 -34.56 71.36
CA ILE A 34 19.74 -34.69 70.49
C ILE A 34 19.50 -35.82 69.49
N LYS A 35 19.62 -35.54 68.18
CA LYS A 35 20.13 -36.40 67.06
C LYS A 35 19.90 -35.72 65.68
N PRO A 36 20.68 -36.00 64.63
CA PRO A 36 22.14 -35.89 64.47
C PRO A 36 22.55 -34.93 63.30
N ALA A 37 23.70 -34.28 63.43
CA ALA A 37 24.20 -33.22 62.54
C ALA A 37 24.83 -33.68 61.20
N SER A 38 24.29 -34.68 60.49
CA SER A 38 24.92 -35.23 59.26
C SER A 38 24.13 -35.15 57.96
N ARG A 39 22.88 -34.65 57.95
CA ARG A 39 22.05 -34.55 56.72
C ARG A 39 22.02 -33.15 56.07
N LEU A 40 22.28 -32.09 56.83
CA LEU A 40 22.15 -30.70 56.34
C LEU A 40 23.30 -30.24 55.42
N SER A 41 24.52 -30.73 55.59
CA SER A 41 25.68 -30.32 54.76
C SER A 41 25.68 -30.92 53.34
N ARG A 42 24.90 -31.99 53.12
CA ARG A 42 24.72 -32.66 51.81
C ARG A 42 23.61 -32.01 50.99
N LEU A 43 22.54 -31.55 51.66
CA LEU A 43 21.41 -30.84 51.04
C LEU A 43 21.83 -29.48 50.47
N SER A 44 22.77 -28.78 51.11
CA SER A 44 23.35 -27.53 50.59
C SER A 44 24.10 -27.73 49.27
N ARG A 45 24.99 -28.74 49.20
CA ARG A 45 25.79 -29.03 47.99
C ARG A 45 24.95 -29.50 46.79
N TRP A 46 23.89 -30.25 47.01
CA TRP A 46 22.97 -30.66 45.94
C TRP A 46 22.17 -29.50 45.37
N ARG A 47 21.74 -28.55 46.21
CA ARG A 47 21.07 -27.33 45.75
C ARG A 47 22.02 -26.44 44.95
N THR A 48 23.27 -26.32 45.39
CA THR A 48 24.31 -25.60 44.64
C THR A 48 24.62 -26.28 43.30
N ALA A 49 24.75 -27.61 43.28
CA ALA A 49 24.95 -28.35 42.03
C ALA A 49 23.76 -28.20 41.07
N ALA A 50 22.52 -28.29 41.55
CA ALA A 50 21.33 -28.08 40.73
C ALA A 50 21.26 -26.65 40.17
N PHE A 51 21.68 -25.64 40.93
CA PHE A 51 21.78 -24.26 40.46
C PHE A 51 22.80 -24.10 39.33
N PHE A 52 24.01 -24.66 39.48
CA PHE A 52 25.02 -24.59 38.43
C PHE A 52 24.66 -25.40 37.19
N VAL A 53 23.99 -26.54 37.34
CA VAL A 53 23.46 -27.32 36.20
C VAL A 53 22.39 -26.53 35.47
N SER A 54 21.45 -25.89 36.18
CA SER A 54 20.44 -25.03 35.59
C SER A 54 21.05 -23.84 34.83
N LEU A 55 22.06 -23.19 35.41
CA LEU A 55 22.77 -22.09 34.78
C LEU A 55 23.54 -22.54 33.53
N PHE A 56 24.20 -23.70 33.61
CA PHE A 56 24.91 -24.29 32.48
C PHE A 56 23.96 -24.67 31.33
N LEU A 57 22.80 -25.25 31.64
CA LEU A 57 21.76 -25.55 30.65
C LEU A 57 21.22 -24.27 30.01
N CYS A 58 20.98 -23.21 30.80
CA CYS A 58 20.56 -21.91 30.29
C CYS A 58 21.61 -21.32 29.32
N LEU A 59 22.89 -21.36 29.70
CA LEU A 59 23.98 -20.92 28.84
C LEU A 59 24.05 -21.74 27.55
N ILE A 60 23.99 -23.08 27.63
CA ILE A 60 23.98 -23.94 26.44
C ILE A 60 22.84 -23.56 25.51
N ILE A 61 21.63 -23.33 26.04
CA ILE A 61 20.48 -22.93 25.23
C ILE A 61 20.75 -21.60 24.52
N VAL A 62 21.24 -20.58 25.23
CA VAL A 62 21.60 -19.28 24.63
C VAL A 62 22.69 -19.44 23.56
N PHE A 63 23.73 -20.23 23.84
CA PHE A 63 24.79 -20.52 22.86
C PHE A 63 24.25 -21.28 21.64
N ALA A 64 23.34 -22.24 21.83
CA ALA A 64 22.70 -22.97 20.74
C ALA A 64 21.88 -22.01 19.85
N PHE A 65 21.09 -21.12 20.44
CA PHE A 65 20.35 -20.11 19.69
C PHE A 65 21.25 -19.08 19.00
N SER A 66 22.44 -18.78 19.54
CA SER A 66 23.37 -17.80 18.97
C SER A 66 24.32 -18.37 17.91
N PHE A 67 24.65 -19.65 17.96
CA PHE A 67 25.70 -20.26 17.12
C PHE A 67 25.24 -21.49 16.31
N ILE A 68 24.25 -22.24 16.79
CA ILE A 68 23.75 -23.45 16.09
C ILE A 68 22.62 -23.11 15.13
N ILE A 69 21.79 -22.11 15.45
CA ILE A 69 20.84 -21.54 14.49
C ILE A 69 21.58 -20.45 13.72
N PRO A 70 22.09 -20.71 12.51
CA PRO A 70 22.61 -19.63 11.68
C PRO A 70 21.50 -18.59 11.55
N CYS A 71 21.81 -17.33 11.88
CA CYS A 71 21.00 -16.23 11.37
C CYS A 71 20.88 -16.48 9.86
N PRO A 72 19.68 -16.66 9.30
CA PRO A 72 19.55 -16.90 7.87
C PRO A 72 20.32 -15.81 7.15
N GLU A 73 21.23 -16.21 6.23
CA GLU A 73 21.97 -15.26 5.41
C GLU A 73 20.94 -14.35 4.75
N ARG A 74 20.91 -13.10 5.20
CA ARG A 74 19.91 -12.15 4.72
C ARG A 74 20.32 -11.75 3.31
N PRO A 75 19.39 -11.76 2.33
CA PRO A 75 19.69 -11.23 1.02
C PRO A 75 20.12 -9.77 1.20
N VAL A 76 21.31 -9.44 0.70
CA VAL A 76 21.81 -8.06 0.73
C VAL A 76 21.06 -7.32 -0.37
N SER A 77 19.99 -6.62 0.00
CA SER A 77 19.24 -5.77 -0.93
C SER A 77 20.15 -4.63 -1.41
N GLU A 78 20.45 -4.62 -2.71
CA GLU A 78 21.17 -3.54 -3.37
C GLU A 78 20.39 -2.26 -3.20
N ARG A 79 21.08 -1.15 -2.94
CA ARG A 79 20.40 0.10 -2.60
C ARG A 79 19.76 0.75 -3.83
N THR A 80 20.40 0.58 -4.98
CA THR A 80 19.96 1.11 -6.27
C THR A 80 20.30 0.12 -7.36
N TRP A 81 19.36 -0.15 -8.25
CA TRP A 81 19.56 -0.93 -9.47
C TRP A 81 18.62 -0.41 -10.56
N PHE A 82 18.93 -0.71 -11.82
CA PHE A 82 18.05 -0.44 -12.95
C PHE A 82 18.16 -1.55 -13.99
N GLN A 83 17.04 -1.82 -14.65
CA GLN A 83 16.88 -2.76 -15.75
C GLN A 83 16.42 -1.98 -16.98
N THR A 84 16.89 -2.35 -18.16
CA THR A 84 16.49 -1.73 -19.43
C THR A 84 16.00 -2.80 -20.41
N TYR A 85 14.91 -2.47 -21.09
CA TYR A 85 14.22 -3.28 -22.08
C TYR A 85 14.20 -2.50 -23.39
N ASP A 86 14.98 -2.95 -24.36
CA ASP A 86 15.08 -2.30 -25.67
C ASP A 86 13.94 -2.71 -26.60
N ASN A 87 13.55 -1.81 -27.51
CA ASN A 87 12.46 -2.02 -28.47
C ASN A 87 11.15 -2.45 -27.81
N ALA A 88 10.83 -1.82 -26.67
CA ALA A 88 9.65 -2.10 -25.87
C ALA A 88 8.80 -0.84 -25.67
N VAL A 89 7.55 -1.03 -25.26
CA VAL A 89 6.68 0.02 -24.72
C VAL A 89 6.19 -0.39 -23.33
N ALA A 90 6.05 0.57 -22.43
CA ALA A 90 5.62 0.32 -21.06
C ALA A 90 4.10 0.48 -20.92
N TYR A 91 3.48 -0.44 -20.17
CA TYR A 91 2.12 -0.26 -19.68
C TYR A 91 2.15 0.56 -18.38
N GLN A 92 1.11 1.36 -18.15
CA GLN A 92 0.93 2.11 -16.90
C GLN A 92 0.46 1.16 -15.80
N PHE A 93 1.34 0.26 -15.38
CA PHE A 93 1.09 -0.71 -14.32
C PHE A 93 2.38 -0.96 -13.53
N LEU A 94 2.24 -0.95 -12.21
CA LEU A 94 3.28 -1.28 -11.27
C LEU A 94 2.63 -1.89 -10.02
N ALA A 95 3.11 -3.05 -9.59
CA ALA A 95 2.73 -3.67 -8.33
C ALA A 95 4.00 -4.05 -7.54
N ILE A 96 3.88 -4.07 -6.22
CA ILE A 96 4.98 -4.33 -5.31
C ILE A 96 4.56 -5.40 -4.32
N GLU A 97 5.11 -6.60 -4.47
CA GLU A 97 4.69 -7.81 -3.75
C GLU A 97 5.92 -8.68 -3.43
N ASP A 98 5.88 -9.47 -2.35
CA ASP A 98 6.94 -10.45 -2.04
C ASP A 98 6.77 -11.72 -2.91
N VAL A 99 7.44 -11.73 -4.07
CA VAL A 99 7.26 -12.76 -5.10
C VAL A 99 8.08 -14.01 -4.82
N ASN A 100 9.26 -13.90 -4.21
CA ASN A 100 10.11 -15.06 -3.93
C ASN A 100 10.02 -15.55 -2.47
N GLY A 101 9.25 -14.89 -1.61
CA GLY A 101 9.07 -15.26 -0.20
C GLY A 101 10.28 -14.91 0.68
N ASP A 102 11.19 -14.05 0.24
CA ASP A 102 12.39 -13.65 0.98
C ASP A 102 12.14 -12.51 1.99
N LYS A 103 10.88 -12.04 2.09
CA LYS A 103 10.42 -10.93 2.94
C LYS A 103 10.91 -9.55 2.49
N VAL A 104 11.50 -9.48 1.30
CA VAL A 104 11.76 -8.26 0.57
C VAL A 104 10.69 -8.14 -0.51
N GLN A 105 10.07 -6.96 -0.63
CA GLN A 105 9.13 -6.72 -1.71
C GLN A 105 9.86 -6.73 -3.05
N ASP A 106 9.26 -7.35 -4.06
CA ASP A 106 9.69 -7.41 -5.44
C ASP A 106 8.78 -6.55 -6.32
N ILE A 107 9.16 -6.30 -7.57
CA ILE A 107 8.43 -5.40 -8.47
C ILE A 107 7.84 -6.18 -9.62
N ILE A 108 6.54 -6.00 -9.85
CA ILE A 108 5.81 -6.57 -10.98
C ILE A 108 5.36 -5.44 -11.90
N PHE A 109 5.61 -5.58 -13.19
CA PHE A 109 5.25 -4.57 -14.18
C PHE A 109 4.95 -5.25 -15.52
N ALA A 110 4.38 -4.48 -16.45
CA ALA A 110 4.03 -4.96 -17.77
C ALA A 110 4.64 -4.09 -18.87
N PHE A 111 5.05 -4.73 -19.96
CA PHE A 111 5.59 -4.08 -21.15
C PHE A 111 5.22 -4.89 -22.40
N LYS A 112 5.22 -4.25 -23.57
CA LYS A 112 5.02 -4.94 -24.85
C LYS A 112 6.31 -4.93 -25.65
N ALA A 113 6.69 -6.10 -26.16
CA ALA A 113 7.94 -6.31 -26.88
C ALA A 113 7.78 -7.41 -27.95
N SER A 114 8.71 -7.44 -28.91
CA SER A 114 8.72 -8.50 -29.94
C SER A 114 9.37 -9.79 -29.46
N ASN A 115 10.40 -9.70 -28.63
CA ASN A 115 11.14 -10.82 -28.07
C ASN A 115 11.29 -10.64 -26.55
N SER A 116 11.39 -11.74 -25.81
CA SER A 116 11.72 -11.71 -24.39
C SER A 116 13.08 -11.04 -24.18
N SER A 117 13.17 -10.17 -23.18
CA SER A 117 14.42 -9.52 -22.78
C SER A 117 15.34 -10.44 -21.98
N SER A 118 14.77 -11.55 -21.50
CA SER A 118 15.33 -12.38 -20.43
C SER A 118 15.81 -13.75 -20.90
N SER A 119 16.57 -14.41 -20.04
CA SER A 119 17.06 -15.79 -20.21
C SER A 119 15.95 -16.87 -20.18
N PHE A 120 14.68 -16.49 -20.04
CA PHE A 120 13.57 -17.44 -19.89
C PHE A 120 13.10 -18.07 -21.21
N ASN A 121 13.69 -17.69 -22.35
CA ASN A 121 13.45 -18.30 -23.68
C ASN A 121 11.96 -18.54 -24.01
N ARG A 122 11.05 -17.67 -23.53
CA ARG A 122 9.61 -17.73 -23.89
C ARG A 122 9.25 -16.55 -24.76
N SER A 123 8.90 -16.84 -25.99
CA SER A 123 8.45 -15.87 -26.99
C SER A 123 6.93 -15.80 -27.05
N CYS A 124 6.40 -14.76 -27.70
CA CYS A 124 4.97 -14.66 -28.00
C CYS A 124 4.46 -15.90 -28.76
N LEU A 125 5.28 -16.42 -29.68
CA LEU A 125 4.93 -17.57 -30.53
C LEU A 125 4.79 -18.87 -29.73
N ASP A 126 5.57 -19.04 -28.66
CA ASP A 126 5.51 -20.23 -27.80
C ASP A 126 4.16 -20.32 -27.07
N GLU A 127 3.53 -19.19 -26.79
CA GLU A 127 2.18 -19.08 -26.19
C GLU A 127 1.07 -18.93 -27.26
N GLY A 128 1.41 -19.04 -28.55
CA GLY A 128 0.47 -18.90 -29.66
C GLY A 128 -0.04 -17.47 -29.90
N LEU A 129 0.70 -16.46 -29.43
CA LEU A 129 0.36 -15.04 -29.57
C LEU A 129 1.12 -14.40 -30.76
N PRO A 130 0.54 -13.40 -31.43
CA PRO A 130 1.25 -12.62 -32.44
C PRO A 130 2.37 -11.78 -31.79
N ALA A 131 3.50 -11.63 -32.48
CA ALA A 131 4.57 -10.74 -32.05
C ALA A 131 4.40 -9.35 -32.71
N PRO A 132 4.59 -8.23 -31.98
CA PRO A 132 4.85 -8.12 -30.54
C PRO A 132 3.62 -8.38 -29.67
N CYS A 133 3.85 -8.91 -28.47
CA CYS A 133 2.82 -9.20 -27.46
C CYS A 133 3.15 -8.55 -26.11
N ALA A 134 2.16 -8.49 -25.22
CA ALA A 134 2.33 -8.04 -23.86
C ALA A 134 3.02 -9.11 -23.00
N PHE A 135 3.99 -8.66 -22.21
CA PHE A 135 4.69 -9.42 -21.20
C PHE A 135 4.37 -8.87 -19.82
N VAL A 136 4.23 -9.78 -18.85
CA VAL A 136 4.26 -9.46 -17.43
C VAL A 136 5.53 -10.05 -16.85
N ALA A 137 6.24 -9.27 -16.06
CA ALA A 137 7.48 -9.69 -15.43
C ALA A 137 7.51 -9.31 -13.95
N ALA A 138 8.05 -10.21 -13.15
CA ALA A 138 8.47 -9.94 -11.78
C ALA A 138 9.99 -9.85 -11.73
N VAL A 139 10.52 -8.81 -11.10
CA VAL A 139 11.94 -8.60 -10.86
C VAL A 139 12.21 -8.45 -9.38
N SER A 140 13.30 -9.03 -8.90
CA SER A 140 13.61 -9.02 -7.49
C SER A 140 13.87 -7.61 -7.02
N GLY A 141 13.21 -7.22 -5.94
CA GLY A 141 13.47 -5.98 -5.26
C GLY A 141 14.90 -5.90 -4.78
N THR A 142 15.56 -7.02 -4.46
CA THR A 142 16.93 -7.01 -3.94
C THR A 142 17.96 -6.50 -4.95
N ASN A 143 17.94 -6.99 -6.19
CA ASN A 143 19.02 -6.76 -7.17
C ASN A 143 18.53 -6.54 -8.61
N GLY A 144 17.21 -6.45 -8.84
CA GLY A 144 16.62 -6.26 -10.17
C GLY A 144 16.62 -7.50 -11.05
N ARG A 145 17.11 -8.65 -10.56
CA ARG A 145 17.10 -9.90 -11.33
C ARG A 145 15.66 -10.33 -11.62
N THR A 146 15.38 -10.64 -12.89
CA THR A 146 14.10 -11.23 -13.29
C THR A 146 13.84 -12.55 -12.57
N LEU A 147 12.74 -12.61 -11.82
CA LEU A 147 12.24 -13.81 -11.14
C LEU A 147 11.45 -14.68 -12.09
N TRP A 148 10.55 -14.07 -12.86
CA TRP A 148 9.83 -14.69 -13.97
C TRP A 148 9.40 -13.63 -14.97
N GLU A 149 9.24 -14.03 -16.23
CA GLU A 149 8.76 -13.22 -17.34
C GLU A 149 7.86 -14.10 -18.22
N ARG A 150 6.67 -13.59 -18.57
CA ARG A 150 5.62 -14.37 -19.23
C ARG A 150 4.93 -13.55 -20.32
N PRO A 151 4.80 -14.07 -21.55
CA PRO A 151 3.88 -13.51 -22.53
C PRO A 151 2.44 -13.81 -22.10
N THR A 152 1.56 -12.82 -22.10
CA THR A 152 0.22 -12.95 -21.50
C THR A 152 -0.93 -12.68 -22.46
N ALA A 153 -0.78 -11.72 -23.38
CA ALA A 153 -1.81 -11.34 -24.33
C ALA A 153 -1.21 -10.60 -25.54
N GLU A 154 -1.94 -10.47 -26.65
CA GLU A 154 -1.52 -9.60 -27.77
C GLU A 154 -1.45 -8.13 -27.33
N GLU A 155 -2.46 -7.71 -26.58
CA GLU A 155 -2.55 -6.39 -25.97
C GLU A 155 -3.08 -6.55 -24.55
N LEU A 156 -2.42 -5.90 -23.58
CA LEU A 156 -2.89 -5.87 -22.21
C LEU A 156 -3.85 -4.69 -22.04
N GLU A 157 -5.07 -4.95 -21.60
CA GLU A 157 -6.05 -3.89 -21.30
C GLU A 157 -6.03 -3.53 -19.82
N TRP A 158 -5.86 -4.52 -18.97
CA TRP A 158 -5.88 -4.34 -17.53
C TRP A 158 -5.12 -5.44 -16.80
N LEU A 159 -4.54 -5.10 -15.64
CA LEU A 159 -3.77 -5.99 -14.80
C LEU A 159 -3.85 -5.51 -13.33
N GLN A 160 -4.05 -6.45 -12.41
CA GLN A 160 -3.94 -6.24 -10.96
C GLN A 160 -3.27 -7.45 -10.32
N CYS A 161 -2.26 -7.20 -9.49
CA CYS A 161 -1.53 -8.21 -8.72
C CYS A 161 -1.81 -8.04 -7.22
N GLY A 162 -1.38 -9.02 -6.43
CA GLY A 162 -1.60 -9.02 -4.97
C GLY A 162 -3.00 -9.49 -4.56
N LEU A 163 -3.72 -10.17 -5.46
CA LEU A 163 -5.02 -10.75 -5.15
C LEU A 163 -4.82 -12.05 -4.36
N GLU A 164 -5.26 -12.06 -3.11
CA GLU A 164 -5.32 -13.27 -2.29
C GLU A 164 -6.45 -14.20 -2.78
N GLN A 165 -6.27 -15.50 -2.55
CA GLN A 165 -7.24 -16.54 -2.92
C GLN A 165 -7.57 -16.58 -4.41
N LEU A 166 -6.58 -16.36 -5.29
CA LEU A 166 -6.77 -16.50 -6.73
C LEU A 166 -6.30 -17.88 -7.18
N GLY A 167 -7.19 -18.68 -7.78
CA GLY A 167 -6.91 -20.06 -8.20
C GLY A 167 -6.93 -21.11 -7.08
N GLY A 168 -6.85 -20.70 -5.81
CA GLY A 168 -6.91 -21.58 -4.65
C GLY A 168 -6.84 -20.82 -3.31
N PRO A 169 -7.11 -21.47 -2.17
CA PRO A 169 -7.29 -20.80 -0.87
C PRO A 169 -6.02 -20.17 -0.26
N GLU A 170 -4.84 -20.64 -0.63
CA GLU A 170 -3.55 -20.08 -0.18
C GLU A 170 -2.78 -19.41 -1.33
N ALA A 171 -3.38 -19.34 -2.51
CA ALA A 171 -2.72 -18.83 -3.70
C ALA A 171 -2.92 -17.32 -3.80
N ALA A 172 -1.83 -16.59 -4.01
CA ALA A 172 -1.85 -15.19 -4.41
C ALA A 172 -1.53 -15.11 -5.89
N GLY A 173 -2.12 -14.13 -6.59
CA GLY A 173 -1.95 -14.04 -8.02
C GLY A 173 -2.15 -12.67 -8.61
N CYS A 174 -1.96 -12.63 -9.93
CA CYS A 174 -2.27 -11.50 -10.78
C CYS A 174 -3.44 -11.85 -11.68
N LEU A 175 -4.47 -11.02 -11.69
CA LEU A 175 -5.57 -11.11 -12.64
C LEU A 175 -5.31 -10.13 -13.78
N LEU A 176 -5.42 -10.61 -15.01
CA LEU A 176 -5.24 -9.79 -16.20
C LEU A 176 -6.39 -9.98 -17.18
N LEU A 177 -6.65 -8.91 -17.92
CA LEU A 177 -7.52 -8.91 -19.07
C LEU A 177 -6.73 -8.44 -20.29
N GLY A 178 -6.72 -9.26 -21.32
CA GLY A 178 -6.02 -8.96 -22.56
C GLY A 178 -6.82 -9.29 -23.81
N LYS A 179 -6.28 -8.90 -24.97
CA LYS A 179 -6.79 -9.23 -26.29
C LYS A 179 -6.08 -10.49 -26.87
N PRO A 180 -6.80 -11.37 -27.59
CA PRO A 180 -8.27 -11.45 -27.68
C PRO A 180 -8.90 -11.65 -26.28
N VAL A 181 -10.14 -11.17 -26.10
CA VAL A 181 -10.80 -10.99 -24.79
C VAL A 181 -10.69 -12.26 -23.93
N SER A 182 -9.77 -12.23 -22.97
CA SER A 182 -9.53 -13.35 -22.08
C SER A 182 -9.13 -12.88 -20.70
N LEU A 183 -9.86 -13.40 -19.71
CA LEU A 183 -9.54 -13.25 -18.30
C LEU A 183 -8.56 -14.35 -17.90
N THR A 184 -7.38 -13.97 -17.43
CA THR A 184 -6.33 -14.92 -17.02
C THR A 184 -5.87 -14.63 -15.61
N ALA A 185 -5.75 -15.67 -14.80
CA ALA A 185 -5.09 -15.63 -13.50
C ALA A 185 -3.68 -16.21 -13.61
N LEU A 186 -2.70 -15.48 -13.12
CA LEU A 186 -1.31 -15.90 -13.00
C LEU A 186 -0.96 -16.12 -11.53
N ASP A 187 -0.19 -17.17 -11.28
CA ASP A 187 0.43 -17.39 -9.97
C ASP A 187 1.48 -16.31 -9.69
N LEU A 188 1.41 -15.69 -8.51
CA LEU A 188 2.29 -14.58 -8.13
C LEU A 188 3.77 -15.00 -8.12
N HIS A 189 4.08 -16.21 -7.63
CA HIS A 189 5.44 -16.67 -7.36
C HIS A 189 6.15 -17.20 -8.62
N THR A 190 5.41 -17.83 -9.53
CA THR A 190 5.96 -18.52 -10.70
C THR A 190 5.63 -17.84 -12.03
N GLY A 191 4.60 -17.00 -12.06
CA GLY A 191 4.03 -16.44 -13.28
C GLY A 191 3.27 -17.45 -14.15
N GLU A 192 3.10 -18.71 -13.69
CA GLU A 192 2.36 -19.71 -14.45
C GLU A 192 0.86 -19.41 -14.46
N VAL A 193 0.19 -19.79 -15.54
CA VAL A 193 -1.26 -19.59 -15.69
C VAL A 193 -1.98 -20.59 -14.79
N GLN A 194 -2.75 -20.09 -13.81
CA GLN A 194 -3.60 -20.92 -12.96
C GLN A 194 -4.88 -21.31 -13.68
N TRP A 195 -5.51 -20.33 -14.33
CA TRP A 195 -6.65 -20.54 -15.21
C TRP A 195 -6.74 -19.42 -16.23
N ARG A 196 -7.36 -19.74 -17.37
CA ARG A 196 -7.64 -18.81 -18.46
C ARG A 196 -9.04 -19.08 -18.98
N GLN A 197 -9.86 -18.04 -19.04
CA GLN A 197 -11.21 -18.11 -19.57
C GLN A 197 -11.38 -17.11 -20.71
N SER A 198 -12.02 -17.56 -21.79
CA SER A 198 -12.54 -16.65 -22.80
C SER A 198 -13.77 -15.98 -22.22
N SER A 199 -13.81 -14.66 -22.25
CA SER A 199 -14.99 -13.88 -21.85
C SER A 199 -15.52 -13.16 -23.07
N ASP A 200 -16.85 -13.10 -23.20
CA ASP A 200 -17.50 -12.25 -24.19
C ASP A 200 -18.08 -11.03 -23.49
N PHE A 201 -17.32 -9.93 -23.53
CA PHE A 201 -17.75 -8.65 -22.99
C PHE A 201 -18.50 -7.79 -24.04
N GLY A 202 -18.69 -8.33 -25.25
CA GLY A 202 -19.23 -7.58 -26.39
C GLY A 202 -18.15 -6.77 -27.11
N ALA A 203 -18.58 -5.99 -28.11
CA ALA A 203 -17.70 -5.06 -28.82
C ALA A 203 -17.67 -3.68 -28.14
N ASN A 204 -16.54 -2.96 -28.28
CA ASN A 204 -16.36 -1.59 -27.77
C ASN A 204 -16.66 -1.43 -26.28
N TYR A 205 -16.07 -2.30 -25.46
CA TYR A 205 -16.22 -2.25 -24.03
C TYR A 205 -15.09 -1.48 -23.35
N THR A 206 -15.37 -0.99 -22.14
CA THR A 206 -14.38 -0.43 -21.23
C THR A 206 -14.50 -1.13 -19.88
N VAL A 207 -13.39 -1.62 -19.34
CA VAL A 207 -13.38 -2.26 -18.02
C VAL A 207 -13.33 -1.19 -16.95
N LEU A 208 -14.26 -1.28 -15.99
CA LEU A 208 -14.24 -0.38 -14.84
C LEU A 208 -13.30 -0.95 -13.78
N THR A 209 -12.32 -0.14 -13.39
CA THR A 209 -11.24 -0.54 -12.46
C THR A 209 -11.40 0.17 -11.12
N PRO A 210 -10.90 -0.43 -10.00
CA PRO A 210 -10.22 -1.73 -9.89
C PRO A 210 -11.18 -2.93 -10.08
N VAL A 211 -10.70 -4.17 -10.07
CA VAL A 211 -11.58 -5.35 -9.94
C VAL A 211 -11.79 -5.62 -8.45
N SER A 212 -12.99 -6.06 -8.08
CA SER A 212 -13.36 -6.28 -6.68
C SER A 212 -13.46 -7.76 -6.32
N VAL A 213 -12.75 -8.16 -5.27
CA VAL A 213 -12.87 -9.49 -4.66
C VAL A 213 -14.10 -9.51 -3.75
N ILE A 214 -15.01 -10.44 -3.95
CA ILE A 214 -16.24 -10.62 -3.18
C ILE A 214 -16.14 -11.93 -2.37
N PRO A 215 -16.99 -12.11 -1.33
CA PRO A 215 -17.07 -13.39 -0.62
C PRO A 215 -17.32 -14.55 -1.58
N ASP A 216 -16.92 -15.76 -1.18
CA ASP A 216 -17.25 -17.01 -1.87
C ASP A 216 -18.78 -17.16 -1.99
N VAL A 217 -19.30 -17.06 -3.22
CA VAL A 217 -20.73 -17.18 -3.52
C VAL A 217 -21.09 -18.50 -4.19
N ASP A 218 -20.13 -19.25 -4.73
CA ASP A 218 -20.35 -20.59 -5.29
C ASP A 218 -20.04 -21.75 -4.31
N SER A 219 -19.58 -21.41 -3.10
CA SER A 219 -19.25 -22.32 -1.99
C SER A 219 -18.10 -23.29 -2.31
N ASP A 220 -17.13 -22.87 -3.13
CA ASP A 220 -15.98 -23.69 -3.51
C ASP A 220 -14.75 -23.54 -2.60
N GLY A 221 -14.86 -22.68 -1.58
CA GLY A 221 -13.86 -22.37 -0.57
C GLY A 221 -12.88 -21.26 -0.94
N VAL A 222 -13.10 -20.57 -2.06
CA VAL A 222 -12.24 -19.50 -2.59
C VAL A 222 -13.09 -18.25 -2.82
N GLN A 223 -12.54 -17.06 -2.55
CA GLN A 223 -13.26 -15.80 -2.81
C GLN A 223 -13.48 -15.58 -4.31
N ASP A 224 -14.62 -14.97 -4.65
CA ASP A 224 -15.02 -14.74 -6.03
C ASP A 224 -14.71 -13.32 -6.49
N LEU A 225 -14.88 -13.06 -7.79
CA LEU A 225 -14.55 -11.80 -8.43
C LEU A 225 -15.82 -11.18 -9.02
N ILE A 226 -15.96 -9.87 -8.87
CA ILE A 226 -16.97 -9.09 -9.59
C ILE A 226 -16.28 -8.07 -10.50
N ILE A 227 -16.65 -8.09 -11.78
CA ILE A 227 -16.09 -7.26 -12.84
C ILE A 227 -17.23 -6.48 -13.48
N PHE A 228 -17.02 -5.17 -13.66
CA PHE A 228 -17.98 -4.29 -14.31
C PHE A 228 -17.42 -3.80 -15.64
N ILE A 229 -18.26 -3.87 -16.67
CA ILE A 229 -17.89 -3.56 -18.05
C ILE A 229 -18.88 -2.53 -18.59
N ALA A 230 -18.39 -1.35 -18.96
CA ALA A 230 -19.20 -0.35 -19.66
C ALA A 230 -19.30 -0.70 -21.14
N THR A 231 -20.52 -0.77 -21.68
CA THR A 231 -20.80 -1.00 -23.11
C THR A 231 -21.87 -0.01 -23.57
N GLY A 232 -21.45 1.11 -24.18
CA GLY A 232 -22.37 2.23 -24.45
C GLY A 232 -22.92 2.80 -23.14
N ASP A 233 -24.25 2.98 -23.06
CA ASP A 233 -24.94 3.55 -21.89
C ASP A 233 -25.35 2.51 -20.84
N GLN A 234 -24.74 1.31 -20.86
CA GLN A 234 -25.03 0.25 -19.91
C GLN A 234 -23.76 -0.26 -19.27
N ILE A 235 -23.86 -0.58 -17.97
CA ILE A 235 -22.80 -1.30 -17.26
C ILE A 235 -23.26 -2.73 -17.08
N LYS A 236 -22.49 -3.66 -17.63
CA LYS A 236 -22.69 -5.09 -17.41
C LYS A 236 -21.90 -5.55 -16.21
N THR A 237 -22.51 -6.44 -15.43
CA THR A 237 -21.90 -7.04 -14.23
C THR A 237 -21.62 -8.51 -14.50
N PHE A 238 -20.39 -8.93 -14.26
CA PHE A 238 -19.96 -10.31 -14.38
C PHE A 238 -19.42 -10.78 -13.04
N ILE A 239 -19.93 -11.91 -12.54
CA ILE A 239 -19.39 -12.58 -11.37
C ILE A 239 -18.61 -13.79 -11.87
N HIS A 240 -17.37 -13.95 -11.41
CA HIS A 240 -16.49 -15.04 -11.80
C HIS A 240 -15.97 -15.77 -10.56
N SER A 241 -15.91 -17.11 -10.64
CA SER A 241 -15.25 -17.94 -9.62
C SER A 241 -13.78 -17.57 -9.53
N GLY A 242 -13.29 -17.21 -8.34
CA GLY A 242 -11.86 -16.87 -8.16
C GLY A 242 -10.94 -18.07 -8.37
N LYS A 243 -11.47 -19.29 -8.16
CA LYS A 243 -10.75 -20.55 -8.32
C LYS A 243 -10.59 -21.00 -9.77
N THR A 244 -11.60 -20.76 -10.60
CA THR A 244 -11.66 -21.33 -11.97
C THR A 244 -11.79 -20.30 -13.08
N GLY A 245 -12.10 -19.06 -12.73
CA GLY A 245 -12.45 -17.97 -13.65
C GLY A 245 -13.82 -18.11 -14.31
N LYS A 246 -14.54 -19.21 -14.08
CA LYS A 246 -15.83 -19.47 -14.73
C LYS A 246 -16.86 -18.44 -14.26
N GLN A 247 -17.65 -17.95 -15.20
CA GLN A 247 -18.74 -17.05 -14.88
C GLN A 247 -19.80 -17.76 -14.02
N ILE A 248 -20.22 -17.10 -12.95
CA ILE A 248 -21.28 -17.53 -12.05
C ILE A 248 -22.57 -16.80 -12.46
N GLY A 249 -23.60 -17.57 -12.82
CA GLY A 249 -24.86 -17.04 -13.31
C GLY A 249 -24.74 -16.41 -14.71
N SER A 250 -25.53 -15.38 -14.95
CA SER A 250 -25.62 -14.63 -16.21
C SER A 250 -25.11 -13.20 -16.03
N ALA A 251 -24.80 -12.52 -17.13
CA ALA A 251 -24.35 -11.14 -17.05
C ALA A 251 -25.52 -10.23 -16.63
N GLY A 252 -25.36 -9.54 -15.50
CA GLY A 252 -26.32 -8.52 -15.06
C GLY A 252 -26.18 -7.26 -15.90
N SER A 253 -27.25 -6.45 -15.99
CA SER A 253 -27.21 -5.13 -16.63
C SER A 253 -27.68 -4.08 -15.63
N LEU A 254 -26.85 -3.05 -15.46
CA LEU A 254 -27.13 -1.87 -14.66
C LEU A 254 -27.38 -0.70 -15.60
N LYS A 255 -28.34 0.15 -15.22
CA LYS A 255 -28.61 1.41 -15.91
C LYS A 255 -27.91 2.52 -15.16
N VAL A 256 -26.82 3.00 -15.71
CA VAL A 256 -26.04 4.11 -15.17
C VAL A 256 -25.79 5.07 -16.32
N ASP A 257 -26.17 6.33 -16.13
CA ASP A 257 -26.18 7.29 -17.23
C ASP A 257 -24.78 7.91 -17.44
N GLY A 258 -24.17 7.66 -18.59
CA GLY A 258 -22.88 8.24 -18.99
C GLY A 258 -21.65 7.43 -18.56
N GLU A 259 -20.47 8.07 -18.63
CA GLU A 259 -19.20 7.42 -18.29
C GLU A 259 -19.03 7.27 -16.78
N ALA A 260 -19.34 6.07 -16.28
CA ALA A 260 -19.30 5.77 -14.86
C ALA A 260 -17.93 5.27 -14.40
N ARG A 261 -17.60 5.62 -13.16
CA ARG A 261 -16.57 4.95 -12.34
C ARG A 261 -17.24 4.35 -11.13
N TYR A 262 -16.53 3.54 -10.36
CA TYR A 262 -17.12 2.99 -9.14
C TYR A 262 -16.11 2.85 -8.00
N VAL A 263 -16.63 2.83 -6.78
CA VAL A 263 -15.89 2.36 -5.60
C VAL A 263 -16.72 1.32 -4.87
N ARG A 264 -16.03 0.45 -4.12
CA ARG A 264 -16.68 -0.44 -3.18
C ARG A 264 -16.68 0.20 -1.80
N LEU A 265 -17.83 0.17 -1.14
CA LEU A 265 -17.99 0.58 0.25
C LEU A 265 -18.31 -0.65 1.09
N LYS A 266 -17.50 -0.91 2.12
CA LYS A 266 -17.77 -1.97 3.09
C LYS A 266 -18.40 -1.37 4.35
N LEU A 267 -19.61 -1.82 4.65
CA LEU A 267 -20.30 -1.58 5.91
C LEU A 267 -20.19 -2.85 6.77
N ASP A 268 -20.72 -2.81 7.99
CA ASP A 268 -20.53 -3.87 9.00
C ASP A 268 -20.79 -5.30 8.44
N SER A 269 -22.01 -5.58 7.97
CA SER A 269 -22.40 -6.86 7.35
C SER A 269 -22.80 -6.74 5.87
N SER A 270 -22.71 -5.54 5.30
CA SER A 270 -23.18 -5.24 3.95
C SER A 270 -22.07 -4.63 3.09
N SER A 271 -22.12 -4.90 1.80
CA SER A 271 -21.16 -4.38 0.81
C SER A 271 -21.94 -3.71 -0.31
N TYR A 272 -21.57 -2.47 -0.62
CA TYR A 272 -22.19 -1.69 -1.68
C TYR A 272 -21.17 -1.30 -2.74
N PHE A 273 -21.63 -1.20 -3.99
CA PHE A 273 -20.88 -0.65 -5.11
C PHE A 273 -21.51 0.67 -5.49
N LEU A 274 -20.73 1.74 -5.34
CA LEU A 274 -21.16 3.10 -5.65
C LEU A 274 -20.64 3.46 -7.03
N PHE A 275 -21.52 3.45 -8.03
CA PHE A 275 -21.22 3.95 -9.36
C PHE A 275 -21.47 5.44 -9.38
N TYR A 276 -20.55 6.21 -9.92
CA TYR A 276 -20.71 7.65 -10.00
C TYR A 276 -20.34 8.17 -11.37
N THR A 277 -21.09 9.17 -11.81
CA THR A 277 -20.93 9.92 -13.05
C THR A 277 -20.69 11.38 -12.67
N GLU A 278 -20.60 12.29 -13.64
CA GLU A 278 -20.39 13.71 -13.32
C GLU A 278 -21.52 14.29 -12.47
N SER A 279 -22.76 13.80 -12.58
CA SER A 279 -23.92 14.40 -11.93
C SER A 279 -24.60 13.52 -10.87
N SER A 280 -24.29 12.22 -10.84
CA SER A 280 -25.13 11.27 -10.10
C SER A 280 -24.32 10.14 -9.48
N VAL A 281 -24.83 9.61 -8.38
CA VAL A 281 -24.27 8.43 -7.71
C VAL A 281 -25.37 7.38 -7.60
N TYR A 282 -25.05 6.15 -7.98
CA TYR A 282 -25.93 4.99 -7.96
C TYR A 282 -25.33 3.97 -7.00
N ALA A 283 -26.15 3.39 -6.13
CA ALA A 283 -25.71 2.42 -5.15
C ALA A 283 -26.39 1.07 -5.39
N TYR A 284 -25.57 0.04 -5.59
CA TYR A 284 -26.02 -1.35 -5.72
C TYR A 284 -25.45 -2.18 -4.58
N SER A 285 -26.30 -2.87 -3.85
CA SER A 285 -25.82 -3.84 -2.87
C SER A 285 -25.23 -5.06 -3.57
N LEU A 286 -24.24 -5.71 -2.97
CA LEU A 286 -23.70 -6.97 -3.49
C LEU A 286 -24.80 -8.03 -3.62
N LYS A 287 -25.80 -8.00 -2.74
CA LYS A 287 -26.96 -8.90 -2.77
C LYS A 287 -27.79 -8.72 -4.03
N ASP A 288 -28.08 -7.47 -4.41
CA ASP A 288 -28.86 -7.18 -5.62
C ASP A 288 -28.10 -7.60 -6.87
N LEU A 289 -26.80 -7.31 -6.91
CA LEU A 289 -25.93 -7.71 -8.03
C LEU A 289 -25.86 -9.24 -8.18
N TYR A 290 -25.72 -9.97 -7.06
CA TYR A 290 -25.72 -11.43 -7.06
C TYR A 290 -27.08 -12.00 -7.50
N THR A 291 -28.17 -11.45 -6.97
CA THR A 291 -29.54 -11.89 -7.29
C THR A 291 -29.85 -11.61 -8.77
N ALA A 292 -29.40 -10.47 -9.31
CA ALA A 292 -29.54 -10.14 -10.72
C ALA A 292 -28.75 -11.10 -11.63
N ALA A 293 -27.54 -11.52 -11.21
CA ALA A 293 -26.73 -12.45 -11.99
C ALA A 293 -27.28 -13.88 -11.96
N THR A 294 -27.70 -14.37 -10.80
CA THR A 294 -28.06 -15.80 -10.59
C THR A 294 -29.56 -16.08 -10.61
N GLY A 295 -30.41 -15.07 -10.41
CA GLY A 295 -31.84 -15.22 -10.17
C GLY A 295 -32.19 -15.85 -8.82
N MET A 296 -31.22 -16.01 -7.91
CA MET A 296 -31.41 -16.65 -6.61
C MET A 296 -31.25 -15.66 -5.46
N GLU A 297 -32.18 -15.70 -4.51
CA GLU A 297 -31.99 -15.03 -3.23
C GLU A 297 -30.98 -15.82 -2.37
N THR A 298 -29.86 -15.19 -2.04
CA THR A 298 -28.88 -15.75 -1.11
C THR A 298 -29.15 -15.31 0.34
N LYS A 299 -28.95 -16.24 1.27
CA LYS A 299 -29.02 -16.00 2.72
C LYS A 299 -27.63 -15.89 3.37
N LEU A 300 -26.57 -15.71 2.57
CA LEU A 300 -25.24 -15.52 3.14
C LEU A 300 -25.24 -14.26 4.03
N PRO A 301 -24.73 -14.35 5.28
CA PRO A 301 -24.64 -13.20 6.18
C PRO A 301 -23.80 -12.04 5.61
N SER A 302 -22.86 -12.33 4.71
CA SER A 302 -22.01 -11.34 4.03
C SER A 302 -22.70 -10.58 2.89
N LEU A 303 -23.96 -10.93 2.58
CA LEU A 303 -24.80 -10.26 1.58
C LEU A 303 -26.04 -9.61 2.23
N GLU A 304 -25.93 -9.13 3.47
CA GLU A 304 -26.98 -8.32 4.07
C GLU A 304 -27.04 -6.92 3.42
N GLN A 305 -28.19 -6.25 3.58
CA GLN A 305 -28.41 -4.86 3.17
C GLN A 305 -28.55 -4.00 4.42
N ASP A 306 -27.97 -2.79 4.41
CA ASP A 306 -28.09 -1.85 5.53
C ASP A 306 -29.42 -1.08 5.42
N PRO A 307 -30.34 -1.19 6.41
CA PRO A 307 -31.67 -0.58 6.32
C PRO A 307 -31.67 0.96 6.27
N GLN A 308 -30.61 1.63 6.72
CA GLN A 308 -30.51 3.09 6.59
C GLN A 308 -30.08 3.49 5.18
N TRP A 309 -29.21 2.69 4.57
CA TRP A 309 -28.81 2.90 3.17
C TRP A 309 -29.98 2.68 2.21
N GLU A 310 -30.69 1.56 2.35
CA GLU A 310 -31.83 1.25 1.46
C GLU A 310 -32.95 2.29 1.50
N LYS A 311 -33.08 3.09 2.58
CA LYS A 311 -34.04 4.20 2.64
C LYS A 311 -33.64 5.41 1.80
N ASN A 312 -32.36 5.57 1.53
CA ASN A 312 -31.80 6.71 0.79
C ASN A 312 -31.48 6.38 -0.67
N ILE A 313 -31.66 5.11 -1.06
CA ILE A 313 -31.53 4.62 -2.42
C ILE A 313 -32.91 4.56 -3.05
N ASP A 314 -33.08 5.19 -4.21
CA ASP A 314 -34.31 5.03 -4.97
C ASP A 314 -34.44 3.57 -5.48
N PRO A 315 -35.54 2.86 -5.18
CA PRO A 315 -35.64 1.43 -5.47
C PRO A 315 -35.75 1.10 -6.96
N THR A 316 -36.02 2.09 -7.81
CA THR A 316 -36.20 1.89 -9.26
C THR A 316 -35.01 2.34 -10.09
N THR A 317 -34.39 3.45 -9.69
CA THR A 317 -33.27 4.07 -10.39
C THR A 317 -31.93 3.77 -9.72
N HIS A 318 -31.93 3.25 -8.50
CA HIS A 318 -30.75 3.04 -7.66
C HIS A 318 -29.96 4.32 -7.34
N LEU A 319 -30.54 5.50 -7.58
CA LEU A 319 -29.92 6.78 -7.27
C LEU A 319 -29.77 6.96 -5.75
N LEU A 320 -28.55 7.28 -5.34
CA LEU A 320 -28.19 7.62 -3.97
C LEU A 320 -28.09 9.14 -3.84
N SER A 321 -28.93 9.71 -2.98
CA SER A 321 -28.88 11.14 -2.67
C SER A 321 -27.69 11.46 -1.77
N LEU A 322 -26.62 12.00 -2.34
CA LEU A 322 -25.48 12.52 -1.58
C LEU A 322 -25.46 14.06 -1.58
N PRO A 323 -25.07 14.71 -0.47
CA PRO A 323 -24.79 16.13 -0.47
C PRO A 323 -23.52 16.44 -1.28
N SER A 324 -23.69 16.76 -2.57
CA SER A 324 -22.63 17.25 -3.46
C SER A 324 -22.98 18.61 -4.06
N SER A 325 -21.95 19.41 -4.32
CA SER A 325 -22.06 20.69 -5.04
C SER A 325 -21.12 20.65 -6.24
N GLY A 326 -21.64 20.82 -7.45
CA GLY A 326 -20.88 20.72 -8.70
C GLY A 326 -20.68 19.29 -9.21
N ASP A 327 -19.96 19.16 -10.31
CA ASP A 327 -19.76 17.89 -11.02
C ASP A 327 -18.78 16.99 -10.27
N ILE A 328 -19.16 15.75 -10.00
CA ILE A 328 -18.35 14.75 -9.30
C ILE A 328 -17.20 14.30 -10.21
N ARG A 329 -15.96 14.41 -9.71
CA ARG A 329 -14.74 14.00 -10.43
C ARG A 329 -14.18 12.69 -9.88
N TYR A 330 -14.12 12.58 -8.56
CA TYR A 330 -13.65 11.38 -7.87
C TYR A 330 -14.51 11.10 -6.64
N LEU A 331 -14.68 9.82 -6.36
CA LEU A 331 -15.28 9.32 -5.14
C LEU A 331 -14.29 8.31 -4.55
N ALA A 332 -14.06 8.38 -3.24
CA ALA A 332 -13.11 7.49 -2.56
C ALA A 332 -13.62 7.10 -1.18
N THR A 333 -13.27 5.90 -0.72
CA THR A 333 -13.54 5.44 0.64
C THR A 333 -12.42 5.85 1.58
N ILE A 334 -12.76 6.52 2.67
CA ILE A 334 -11.81 7.01 3.68
C ILE A 334 -12.02 6.24 4.98
N PRO A 335 -10.99 5.58 5.53
CA PRO A 335 -11.10 4.92 6.82
C PRO A 335 -11.55 5.89 7.92
N GLY A 336 -12.66 5.55 8.60
CA GLY A 336 -13.16 6.28 9.77
C GLY A 336 -12.83 5.56 11.09
N GLN A 337 -13.38 6.06 12.19
CA GLN A 337 -13.17 5.44 13.53
C GLN A 337 -13.90 4.10 13.70
N SER A 338 -15.07 3.96 13.08
CA SER A 338 -15.95 2.78 13.22
C SER A 338 -16.35 2.18 11.87
N ARG A 339 -16.60 3.03 10.87
CA ARG A 339 -16.92 2.65 9.49
C ARG A 339 -16.15 3.53 8.51
N GLU A 340 -16.04 3.07 7.27
CA GLU A 340 -15.54 3.87 6.15
C GLU A 340 -16.47 5.04 5.87
N ASN A 341 -15.90 6.21 5.55
CA ASN A 341 -16.62 7.39 5.10
C ASN A 341 -16.42 7.57 3.59
N ILE A 342 -17.24 8.40 2.96
CA ILE A 342 -17.20 8.65 1.53
C ILE A 342 -16.63 10.04 1.30
N LEU A 343 -15.51 10.15 0.61
CA LEU A 343 -14.98 11.42 0.13
C LEU A 343 -15.52 11.66 -1.29
N VAL A 344 -16.27 12.74 -1.45
CA VAL A 344 -16.76 13.22 -2.74
C VAL A 344 -15.91 14.42 -3.15
N LEU A 345 -15.19 14.30 -4.26
CA LEU A 345 -14.42 15.37 -4.86
C LEU A 345 -15.14 15.85 -6.11
N SER A 346 -15.76 17.02 -6.02
CA SER A 346 -16.40 17.68 -7.15
C SER A 346 -15.46 18.68 -7.83
N SER A 347 -15.95 19.33 -8.89
CA SER A 347 -15.27 20.43 -9.58
C SER A 347 -14.96 21.63 -8.69
N GLU A 348 -15.72 21.81 -7.60
CA GLU A 348 -15.70 23.00 -6.74
C GLU A 348 -15.42 22.71 -5.26
N MET A 349 -15.73 21.49 -4.79
CA MET A 349 -15.67 21.16 -3.37
C MET A 349 -15.19 19.72 -3.12
N ALA A 350 -14.48 19.56 -2.02
CA ALA A 350 -14.18 18.28 -1.40
C ALA A 350 -15.10 18.15 -0.18
N SER A 351 -15.90 17.09 -0.14
CA SER A 351 -16.85 16.84 0.94
C SER A 351 -16.64 15.44 1.50
N LEU A 352 -16.43 15.32 2.81
CA LEU A 352 -16.42 14.02 3.47
C LEU A 352 -17.80 13.73 4.04
N ILE A 353 -18.38 12.60 3.66
CA ILE A 353 -19.73 12.17 4.01
C ILE A 353 -19.64 10.95 4.91
N SER A 354 -20.39 10.98 6.01
CA SER A 354 -20.50 9.84 6.93
C SER A 354 -21.35 8.73 6.33
N SER A 355 -20.84 7.50 6.32
CA SER A 355 -21.62 6.33 5.87
C SER A 355 -22.75 5.93 6.84
N HIS A 356 -22.73 6.43 8.07
CA HIS A 356 -23.76 6.13 9.07
C HIS A 356 -25.09 6.84 8.81
N ASN A 357 -25.02 8.11 8.38
CA ASN A 357 -26.20 8.98 8.25
C ASN A 357 -26.23 9.78 6.95
N LEU A 358 -25.26 9.58 6.05
CA LEU A 358 -25.12 10.26 4.76
C LEU A 358 -25.06 11.79 4.85
N GLN A 359 -24.66 12.32 6.01
CA GLN A 359 -24.46 13.76 6.21
C GLN A 359 -23.00 14.14 5.97
N ALA A 360 -22.80 15.35 5.43
CA ALA A 360 -21.48 15.93 5.28
C ALA A 360 -20.86 16.22 6.66
N LEU A 361 -19.69 15.65 6.92
CA LEU A 361 -18.88 15.89 8.11
C LEU A 361 -18.13 17.23 7.99
N TRP A 362 -17.61 17.52 6.81
CA TRP A 362 -17.00 18.80 6.45
C TRP A 362 -17.01 18.98 4.93
N THR A 363 -16.87 20.24 4.51
CA THR A 363 -16.69 20.63 3.11
C THR A 363 -15.51 21.59 3.00
N LEU A 364 -14.77 21.50 1.90
CA LEU A 364 -13.60 22.31 1.60
C LEU A 364 -13.66 22.78 0.15
N ASN A 365 -13.49 24.07 -0.09
CA ASN A 365 -13.42 24.59 -1.46
C ASN A 365 -12.13 24.11 -2.13
N VAL A 366 -12.27 23.37 -3.23
CA VAL A 366 -11.15 22.91 -4.05
C VAL A 366 -11.49 23.12 -5.51
N SER A 367 -10.55 23.66 -6.28
CA SER A 367 -10.76 23.86 -7.71
C SER A 367 -10.14 22.70 -8.49
N ARG A 368 -10.92 22.07 -9.37
CA ARG A 368 -10.43 21.18 -10.45
C ARG A 368 -9.39 20.14 -9.97
N VAL A 369 -9.83 19.19 -9.14
CA VAL A 369 -8.96 18.09 -8.71
C VAL A 369 -8.51 17.27 -9.92
N VAL A 370 -7.21 17.04 -10.04
CA VAL A 370 -6.58 16.44 -11.23
C VAL A 370 -6.46 14.92 -11.11
N ARG A 371 -6.30 14.40 -9.88
CA ARG A 371 -6.00 12.99 -9.61
C ARG A 371 -6.77 12.45 -8.42
N GLU A 372 -6.82 11.13 -8.33
CA GLU A 372 -7.35 10.43 -7.16
C GLU A 372 -6.58 10.84 -5.88
N PRO A 373 -7.28 11.04 -4.75
CA PRO A 373 -6.66 11.45 -3.49
C PRO A 373 -5.71 10.39 -2.94
N LEU A 374 -4.54 10.83 -2.49
CA LEU A 374 -3.58 9.97 -1.80
C LEU A 374 -3.74 10.10 -0.28
N LEU A 375 -3.67 9.00 0.46
CA LEU A 375 -3.72 9.00 1.91
C LEU A 375 -2.33 9.12 2.54
N GLY A 376 -2.24 9.75 3.70
CA GLY A 376 -1.02 9.82 4.51
C GLY A 376 -1.23 10.54 5.84
N TYR A 377 -0.20 10.68 6.65
CA TYR A 377 -0.30 11.24 8.01
C TYR A 377 0.49 12.54 8.14
N TYR A 378 -0.18 13.67 8.20
CA TYR A 378 0.49 14.95 8.47
C TYR A 378 0.86 15.07 9.96
N LYS A 379 -0.06 14.70 10.84
CA LYS A 379 0.16 14.61 12.29
C LYS A 379 0.28 13.14 12.70
N PRO A 380 0.96 12.86 13.83
CA PRO A 380 1.04 11.51 14.39
C PRO A 380 -0.35 10.88 14.52
N ASP A 381 -0.57 9.76 13.82
CA ASP A 381 -1.80 8.95 13.89
C ASP A 381 -3.11 9.66 13.48
N VAL A 382 -3.02 10.82 12.82
CA VAL A 382 -4.18 11.52 12.27
C VAL A 382 -4.12 11.45 10.75
N LEU A 383 -5.08 10.74 10.17
CA LEU A 383 -5.19 10.56 8.73
C LEU A 383 -5.39 11.92 8.04
N GLY A 384 -4.59 12.14 7.01
CA GLY A 384 -4.67 13.25 6.08
C GLY A 384 -4.92 12.76 4.65
N ILE A 385 -5.46 13.65 3.84
CA ILE A 385 -5.84 13.44 2.46
C ILE A 385 -5.03 14.42 1.63
N VAL A 386 -4.24 13.91 0.68
CA VAL A 386 -3.46 14.70 -0.25
C VAL A 386 -4.29 14.94 -1.50
N LEU A 387 -4.52 16.19 -1.83
CA LEU A 387 -5.30 16.63 -2.99
C LEU A 387 -4.39 17.40 -3.95
N GLU A 388 -4.48 17.10 -5.24
CA GLU A 388 -3.83 17.86 -6.31
C GLU A 388 -4.88 18.58 -7.15
N SER A 389 -4.87 19.90 -7.12
CA SER A 389 -5.80 20.79 -7.81
C SER A 389 -5.12 21.54 -8.94
N GLU A 390 -5.75 21.64 -10.11
CA GLU A 390 -5.28 22.51 -11.19
C GLU A 390 -5.64 23.97 -10.88
N ILE A 391 -4.64 24.85 -10.92
CA ILE A 391 -4.81 26.29 -10.69
C ILE A 391 -4.60 27.12 -11.96
N GLY A 392 -4.17 26.48 -13.05
CA GLY A 392 -3.90 27.12 -14.33
C GLY A 392 -3.08 26.19 -15.25
N PRO A 393 -2.82 26.63 -16.49
CA PRO A 393 -2.09 25.81 -17.45
C PRO A 393 -0.71 25.45 -16.91
N ASN A 394 -0.40 24.15 -16.89
CA ASN A 394 0.84 23.58 -16.35
C ASN A 394 1.14 23.96 -14.89
N ARG A 395 0.11 24.27 -14.09
CA ARG A 395 0.24 24.62 -12.67
C ARG A 395 -0.73 23.85 -11.81
N LYS A 396 -0.21 23.27 -10.73
CA LYS A 396 -0.99 22.56 -9.74
C LYS A 396 -0.73 23.07 -8.33
N LYS A 397 -1.72 22.90 -7.47
CA LYS A 397 -1.65 23.10 -6.03
C LYS A 397 -1.80 21.76 -5.34
N VAL A 398 -0.81 21.38 -4.54
CA VAL A 398 -0.86 20.20 -3.68
C VAL A 398 -1.28 20.65 -2.28
N MET A 399 -2.27 19.99 -1.70
CA MET A 399 -2.81 20.30 -0.37
C MET A 399 -2.87 19.04 0.47
N ILE A 400 -2.55 19.14 1.76
CA ILE A 400 -2.72 18.07 2.74
C ILE A 400 -3.81 18.49 3.71
N VAL A 401 -4.93 17.79 3.67
CA VAL A 401 -6.16 18.08 4.41
C VAL A 401 -6.35 17.07 5.53
N GLU A 402 -6.65 17.51 6.75
CA GLU A 402 -6.93 16.61 7.86
C GLU A 402 -8.30 15.92 7.67
N SER A 403 -8.35 14.59 7.67
CA SER A 403 -9.57 13.83 7.35
C SER A 403 -10.72 14.08 8.34
N ARG A 404 -10.44 14.40 9.61
CA ARG A 404 -11.49 14.59 10.62
C ARG A 404 -12.17 15.97 10.54
N SER A 405 -11.40 17.01 10.29
CA SER A 405 -11.86 18.41 10.37
C SER A 405 -12.01 19.10 9.03
N GLY A 406 -11.43 18.56 7.96
CA GLY A 406 -11.35 19.24 6.67
C GLY A 406 -10.35 20.41 6.65
N ALA A 407 -9.58 20.62 7.73
CA ALA A 407 -8.63 21.71 7.82
C ALA A 407 -7.38 21.45 6.98
N VAL A 408 -7.06 22.38 6.07
CA VAL A 408 -5.81 22.37 5.30
C VAL A 408 -4.63 22.55 6.26
N GLN A 409 -3.77 21.54 6.34
CA GLN A 409 -2.60 21.55 7.21
C GLN A 409 -1.35 22.09 6.51
N TRP A 410 -1.27 21.92 5.19
CA TRP A 410 -0.14 22.34 4.37
C TRP A 410 -0.56 22.44 2.91
N ASP A 411 0.03 23.38 2.17
CA ASP A 411 -0.16 23.50 0.73
C ASP A 411 1.07 24.04 -0.01
N LEU A 412 1.20 23.68 -1.29
CA LEU A 412 2.31 24.09 -2.14
C LEU A 412 1.86 24.22 -3.60
N MET A 413 2.31 25.29 -4.26
CA MET A 413 2.12 25.48 -5.69
C MET A 413 3.35 24.98 -6.46
N LEU A 414 3.09 24.21 -7.52
CA LEU A 414 4.10 23.61 -8.37
C LEU A 414 3.71 23.80 -9.84
N ASN A 415 4.70 24.01 -10.70
CA ASN A 415 4.51 23.77 -12.12
C ASN A 415 4.49 22.26 -12.36
N SER A 416 3.63 21.79 -13.26
CA SER A 416 3.46 20.37 -13.56
C SER A 416 3.16 20.16 -15.03
N ARG A 417 3.66 19.07 -15.60
CA ARG A 417 3.21 18.58 -16.91
C ARG A 417 1.86 17.88 -16.76
N ALA A 418 1.10 17.81 -17.85
CA ALA A 418 -0.11 16.99 -17.94
C ALA A 418 0.17 15.52 -17.58
N GLU A 419 1.29 14.97 -18.08
CA GLU A 419 1.75 13.59 -17.82
C GLU A 419 2.66 13.47 -16.59
N SER A 420 2.53 14.34 -15.58
CA SER A 420 3.28 14.17 -14.33
C SER A 420 2.76 12.96 -13.55
N PRO A 421 3.61 12.06 -13.05
CA PRO A 421 3.15 10.98 -12.17
C PRO A 421 2.51 11.53 -10.89
N GLY A 422 1.65 10.72 -10.27
CA GLY A 422 1.00 11.04 -9.00
C GLY A 422 1.99 11.07 -7.82
N PRO A 423 1.57 11.62 -6.67
CA PRO A 423 2.37 11.59 -5.45
C PRO A 423 2.40 10.18 -4.84
N ALA A 424 3.35 9.93 -3.94
CA ALA A 424 3.41 8.73 -3.10
C ALA A 424 3.63 9.11 -1.63
N SER A 425 3.23 8.24 -0.70
CA SER A 425 3.41 8.47 0.74
C SER A 425 4.07 7.26 1.42
N LEU A 426 4.91 7.53 2.42
CA LEU A 426 5.64 6.52 3.18
C LEU A 426 5.49 6.77 4.67
N SER A 427 5.04 5.77 5.43
CA SER A 427 4.93 5.88 6.89
C SER A 427 6.29 5.91 7.59
N THR A 428 6.42 6.82 8.54
CA THR A 428 7.61 7.07 9.33
C THR A 428 7.40 6.62 10.78
N ALA A 429 8.50 6.35 11.48
CA ALA A 429 8.48 5.86 12.86
C ALA A 429 8.02 6.93 13.88
N ASP A 430 7.97 8.20 13.51
CA ASP A 430 7.34 9.28 14.29
C ASP A 430 5.84 9.42 14.00
N HIS A 431 5.23 8.36 13.46
CA HIS A 431 3.79 8.22 13.20
C HIS A 431 3.22 9.19 12.15
N ARG A 432 4.09 9.79 11.34
CA ARG A 432 3.74 10.67 10.22
C ARG A 432 3.97 9.94 8.89
N SER A 433 3.72 10.65 7.79
CA SER A 433 4.11 10.24 6.46
C SER A 433 5.13 11.20 5.88
N THR A 434 6.10 10.65 5.18
CA THR A 434 6.86 11.37 4.16
C THR A 434 6.03 11.38 2.87
N PHE A 435 5.99 12.52 2.20
CA PHE A 435 5.28 12.70 0.93
C PHE A 435 6.27 12.95 -0.20
N LEU A 436 6.14 12.20 -1.29
CA LEU A 436 6.92 12.33 -2.51
C LEU A 436 6.04 12.96 -3.59
N ILE A 437 6.47 14.10 -4.12
CA ILE A 437 5.64 14.95 -4.98
C ILE A 437 6.43 15.31 -6.23
N TRP A 438 5.83 15.11 -7.39
CA TRP A 438 6.39 15.49 -8.67
C TRP A 438 5.96 16.89 -9.10
N GLY A 439 6.88 17.67 -9.65
CA GLY A 439 6.60 18.98 -10.22
C GLY A 439 7.85 19.83 -10.30
N GLU A 440 7.67 21.14 -10.44
CA GLU A 440 8.76 22.11 -10.37
C GLU A 440 8.35 23.26 -9.46
N TYR A 441 9.10 23.43 -8.38
CA TYR A 441 8.90 24.54 -7.46
C TYR A 441 9.56 25.80 -8.02
N GLN A 442 8.76 26.84 -8.24
CA GLN A 442 9.26 28.18 -8.53
C GLN A 442 9.33 28.97 -7.24
N GLY A 443 10.54 29.27 -6.78
CA GLY A 443 10.76 30.19 -5.67
C GLY A 443 10.31 31.62 -6.02
N PRO A 444 10.22 32.52 -5.03
CA PRO A 444 9.92 33.93 -5.25
C PRO A 444 11.11 34.62 -5.96
N GLY A 445 11.17 34.47 -7.28
CA GLY A 445 12.16 35.09 -8.17
C GLY A 445 11.56 35.30 -9.56
N ASN A 446 11.99 36.35 -10.26
CA ASN A 446 11.50 36.73 -11.60
C ASN A 446 12.13 35.89 -12.72
N ASP A 447 12.68 34.72 -12.43
CA ASP A 447 13.30 33.91 -13.46
C ASP A 447 12.23 33.41 -14.44
N PRO A 448 12.42 33.60 -15.75
CA PRO A 448 11.46 33.15 -16.73
C PRO A 448 11.29 31.63 -16.59
N PRO A 449 10.04 31.12 -16.68
CA PRO A 449 9.81 29.68 -16.64
C PRO A 449 10.66 29.00 -17.72
N PRO A 450 11.32 27.87 -17.39
CA PRO A 450 12.16 27.17 -18.36
C PRO A 450 11.36 26.77 -19.61
N PRO A 451 12.00 26.66 -20.79
CA PRO A 451 11.33 26.39 -22.07
C PRO A 451 10.52 25.09 -22.08
N ALA A 452 10.88 24.13 -21.24
CA ALA A 452 10.11 22.92 -20.98
C ALA A 452 10.10 22.66 -19.46
N PRO A 453 8.94 22.41 -18.83
CA PRO A 453 8.87 22.16 -17.40
C PRO A 453 9.65 20.88 -17.08
N LEU A 454 10.73 20.98 -16.30
CA LEU A 454 11.47 19.81 -15.82
C LEU A 454 10.60 19.11 -14.76
N GLN A 455 10.46 17.79 -14.80
CA GLN A 455 9.81 17.08 -13.71
C GLN A 455 10.85 16.80 -12.62
N LYS A 456 10.65 17.35 -11.44
CA LYS A 456 11.50 17.11 -10.28
C LYS A 456 10.73 16.36 -9.20
N LEU A 457 11.42 15.45 -8.52
CA LEU A 457 10.91 14.72 -7.38
C LEU A 457 11.27 15.48 -6.10
N TYR A 458 10.26 15.84 -5.35
CA TYR A 458 10.41 16.48 -4.04
C TYR A 458 10.01 15.55 -2.91
N LEU A 459 10.71 15.65 -1.79
CA LEU A 459 10.34 15.04 -0.52
C LEU A 459 9.91 16.11 0.46
N PHE A 460 8.71 15.94 1.00
CA PHE A 460 8.14 16.73 2.08
C PHE A 460 7.93 15.86 3.33
N HIS A 461 8.29 16.39 4.50
CA HIS A 461 7.99 15.74 5.77
C HIS A 461 7.46 16.76 6.80
N PRO A 462 6.32 16.51 7.47
CA PRO A 462 5.66 17.49 8.35
C PRO A 462 6.48 18.00 9.54
N SER A 463 7.56 17.32 9.91
CA SER A 463 8.50 17.81 10.95
C SER A 463 9.27 19.07 10.53
N TYR A 464 9.30 19.39 9.23
CA TYR A 464 9.90 20.59 8.68
C TYR A 464 8.93 21.23 7.65
N THR A 465 7.91 21.90 8.14
CA THR A 465 6.81 22.45 7.31
C THR A 465 7.27 23.45 6.25
N ASN A 466 8.40 24.12 6.48
CA ASN A 466 8.96 25.14 5.61
C ASN A 466 10.10 24.62 4.73
N VAL A 467 10.30 23.30 4.65
CA VAL A 467 11.40 22.67 3.92
C VAL A 467 10.85 21.70 2.87
N LEU A 468 11.43 21.76 1.69
CA LEU A 468 11.25 20.78 0.63
C LEU A 468 12.62 20.26 0.19
N LEU A 469 12.79 18.94 0.09
CA LEU A 469 14.02 18.37 -0.46
C LEU A 469 13.84 18.06 -1.94
N GLU A 470 14.60 18.72 -2.81
CA GLU A 470 14.72 18.34 -4.21
C GLU A 470 15.62 17.12 -4.30
N LEU A 471 15.05 15.95 -4.62
CA LEU A 471 15.77 14.69 -4.68
C LEU A 471 16.46 14.51 -6.05
N ARG A 472 15.67 14.55 -7.12
CA ARG A 472 16.15 14.32 -8.50
C ARG A 472 15.31 15.09 -9.51
N ASN A 473 15.88 15.26 -10.69
CA ASN A 473 15.21 15.73 -11.89
C ASN A 473 15.14 14.60 -12.94
N SER A 474 14.08 14.59 -13.72
CA SER A 474 13.91 13.70 -14.87
C SER A 474 13.41 14.50 -16.07
N THR A 475 14.01 14.25 -17.22
CA THR A 475 13.49 14.68 -18.52
C THR A 475 12.66 13.59 -19.20
N ASP A 476 12.84 12.35 -18.77
CA ASP A 476 12.18 11.18 -19.35
C ASP A 476 10.71 11.13 -18.98
N GLN A 477 9.90 10.53 -19.84
CA GLN A 477 8.49 10.23 -19.55
C GLN A 477 8.42 9.14 -18.47
N ILE A 478 7.76 9.46 -17.36
CA ILE A 478 7.52 8.52 -16.25
C ILE A 478 6.14 7.90 -16.47
N VAL A 479 6.13 6.61 -16.77
CA VAL A 479 4.90 5.86 -17.07
C VAL A 479 4.20 5.43 -15.78
N ALA A 480 4.99 4.95 -14.80
CA ALA A 480 4.50 4.61 -13.45
C ALA A 480 5.55 4.96 -12.39
N PHE A 481 5.08 5.30 -11.19
CA PHE A 481 5.87 5.67 -10.03
C PHE A 481 5.17 5.22 -8.76
N ASP A 482 5.93 4.65 -7.82
CA ASP A 482 5.44 4.33 -6.49
C ASP A 482 6.59 4.34 -5.47
N ALA A 483 6.26 4.43 -4.18
CA ALA A 483 7.22 4.37 -3.09
C ALA A 483 6.69 3.55 -1.92
N THR A 484 7.48 2.55 -1.50
CA THR A 484 7.10 1.65 -0.40
C THR A 484 8.31 1.19 0.42
N LEU A 485 8.03 0.42 1.46
CA LEU A 485 9.04 -0.27 2.25
C LEU A 485 9.29 -1.66 1.68
N PHE A 486 10.45 -1.81 1.04
CA PHE A 486 10.89 -3.09 0.50
C PHE A 486 11.21 -4.08 1.61
N GLU A 487 11.69 -3.61 2.76
CA GLU A 487 11.88 -4.43 3.95
C GLU A 487 11.21 -3.76 5.15
N ARG A 488 10.53 -4.58 5.97
CA ARG A 488 9.78 -4.11 7.15
C ARG A 488 10.63 -3.15 7.99
N SER A 489 10.20 -1.88 7.99
CA SER A 489 10.78 -0.78 8.76
C SER A 489 12.26 -0.44 8.49
N ARG A 490 12.82 -0.82 7.33
CA ARG A 490 14.26 -0.64 7.05
C ARG A 490 14.58 0.03 5.72
N HIS A 491 13.94 -0.40 4.64
CA HIS A 491 14.32 0.01 3.28
C HIS A 491 13.17 0.72 2.56
N ALA A 492 13.04 2.03 2.85
CA ALA A 492 12.23 2.92 2.03
C ALA A 492 12.89 3.13 0.68
N CYS A 493 12.19 2.72 -0.37
CA CYS A 493 12.62 2.89 -1.74
C CYS A 493 11.47 3.49 -2.56
N TYR A 494 11.83 4.09 -3.69
CA TYR A 494 10.86 4.40 -4.73
C TYR A 494 11.27 3.72 -6.02
N VAL A 495 10.27 3.46 -6.84
CA VAL A 495 10.38 2.73 -8.11
C VAL A 495 9.92 3.64 -9.24
N LEU A 496 10.65 3.60 -10.35
CA LEU A 496 10.36 4.37 -11.55
C LEU A 496 10.32 3.46 -12.76
N LEU A 497 9.19 3.48 -13.47
CA LEU A 497 9.05 2.91 -14.80
C LEU A 497 9.04 4.05 -15.82
N ARG A 498 10.04 4.08 -16.70
CA ARG A 498 10.26 5.12 -17.71
C ARG A 498 10.28 4.50 -19.11
N GLY A 499 9.92 5.29 -20.11
CA GLY A 499 9.97 4.87 -21.50
C GLY A 499 8.74 5.30 -22.28
N PRO A 500 8.64 4.88 -23.56
CA PRO A 500 7.47 5.18 -24.35
C PRO A 500 6.24 4.44 -23.83
N GLY A 501 5.10 5.12 -23.80
CA GLY A 501 3.82 4.52 -23.46
C GLY A 501 3.29 3.59 -24.56
N HIS A 502 2.31 2.75 -24.24
CA HIS A 502 1.72 1.75 -25.16
C HIS A 502 1.24 2.32 -26.53
N SER A 503 0.88 3.60 -26.60
CA SER A 503 0.41 4.27 -27.83
C SER A 503 1.52 4.88 -28.69
N GLN A 504 2.77 4.81 -28.23
CA GLN A 504 3.94 5.39 -28.88
C GLN A 504 4.78 4.33 -29.59
N GLN A 505 5.76 4.76 -30.38
CA GLN A 505 6.69 3.85 -31.04
C GLN A 505 7.58 3.14 -29.99
N PRO A 506 7.93 1.86 -30.19
CA PRO A 506 8.83 1.13 -29.29
C PRO A 506 10.18 1.82 -29.13
N GLY A 507 10.73 1.75 -27.93
CA GLY A 507 12.00 2.38 -27.55
C GLY A 507 12.62 1.72 -26.32
N ALA A 508 13.45 2.46 -25.58
CA ALA A 508 14.03 1.96 -24.34
C ALA A 508 13.07 2.17 -23.16
N VAL A 509 12.64 1.07 -22.55
CA VAL A 509 11.89 1.07 -21.28
C VAL A 509 12.88 0.78 -20.15
N SER A 510 12.86 1.59 -19.08
CA SER A 510 13.74 1.43 -17.92
C SER A 510 12.92 1.30 -16.64
N LEU A 511 13.17 0.23 -15.91
CA LEU A 511 12.68 0.04 -14.54
C LEU A 511 13.82 0.29 -13.55
N MET A 512 13.58 1.10 -12.53
CA MET A 512 14.60 1.48 -11.57
C MET A 512 14.06 1.43 -10.15
N LYS A 513 14.87 0.89 -9.22
CA LYS A 513 14.65 1.00 -7.77
C LYS A 513 15.72 1.90 -7.16
N ARG A 514 15.35 2.82 -6.28
CA ARG A 514 16.28 3.67 -5.53
C ARG A 514 15.95 3.73 -4.05
N LYS A 515 16.99 3.66 -3.22
CA LYS A 515 16.89 3.85 -1.78
C LYS A 515 16.71 5.34 -1.45
N LEU A 516 15.60 5.68 -0.81
CA LEU A 516 15.21 7.06 -0.55
C LEU A 516 16.26 7.83 0.27
N LYS A 517 16.89 7.17 1.25
CA LYS A 517 17.89 7.80 2.11
C LYS A 517 19.14 8.26 1.37
N GLU A 518 19.53 7.59 0.29
CA GLU A 518 20.70 8.01 -0.49
C GLU A 518 20.41 9.33 -1.20
N ASP A 519 19.21 9.44 -1.78
CA ASP A 519 18.78 10.68 -2.42
C ASP A 519 18.54 11.82 -1.44
N VAL A 520 18.10 11.54 -0.20
CA VAL A 520 18.01 12.55 0.85
C VAL A 520 19.39 13.14 1.19
N TRP A 521 20.44 12.32 1.19
CA TRP A 521 21.79 12.79 1.50
C TRP A 521 22.34 13.73 0.42
N GLU A 522 22.08 13.39 -0.85
CA GLU A 522 22.50 14.17 -2.03
C GLU A 522 21.52 15.30 -2.41
N SER A 523 20.39 15.41 -1.71
CA SER A 523 19.33 16.35 -2.05
C SER A 523 19.73 17.81 -1.90
N ARG A 524 19.02 18.67 -2.64
CA ARG A 524 19.07 20.13 -2.44
C ARG A 524 17.93 20.55 -1.50
N VAL A 525 18.27 21.27 -0.45
CA VAL A 525 17.29 21.83 0.50
C VAL A 525 16.69 23.10 -0.07
N LEU A 526 15.37 23.17 -0.14
CA LEU A 526 14.62 24.36 -0.55
C LEU A 526 13.82 24.88 0.65
N TRP A 527 13.97 26.17 0.94
CA TRP A 527 13.23 26.85 2.00
C TRP A 527 11.99 27.50 1.40
N LEU A 528 10.81 27.10 1.88
CA LEU A 528 9.53 27.67 1.49
C LEU A 528 9.31 29.05 2.12
N SER A 529 9.97 29.30 3.26
CA SER A 529 10.04 30.62 3.91
C SER A 529 11.32 31.36 3.52
N GLN A 530 11.26 32.70 3.46
CA GLN A 530 12.42 33.54 3.09
C GLN A 530 13.60 33.47 4.09
N ILE A 531 13.36 32.99 5.31
CA ILE A 531 14.37 32.88 6.36
C ILE A 531 14.66 31.40 6.61
N PRO A 532 15.89 30.92 6.31
CA PRO A 532 16.35 29.61 6.73
C PRO A 532 16.35 29.53 8.26
N THR A 533 15.68 28.54 8.83
CA THR A 533 15.65 28.34 10.29
C THR A 533 16.84 27.53 10.78
N ASP A 534 17.40 26.68 9.92
CA ASP A 534 18.52 25.79 10.23
C ASP A 534 19.51 25.74 9.06
N SER A 535 20.66 25.09 9.26
CA SER A 535 21.57 24.80 8.14
C SER A 535 21.05 23.68 7.26
N GLU A 536 21.33 23.73 5.95
CA GLU A 536 20.93 22.69 5.00
C GLU A 536 21.50 21.32 5.36
N GLN A 537 22.73 21.27 5.88
CA GLN A 537 23.35 20.02 6.32
C GLN A 537 22.60 19.41 7.51
N TYR A 538 22.20 20.24 8.48
CA TYR A 538 21.45 19.77 9.65
C TYR A 538 20.10 19.15 9.24
N VAL A 539 19.38 19.80 8.33
CA VAL A 539 18.11 19.30 7.78
C VAL A 539 18.30 17.95 7.08
N ARG A 540 19.30 17.84 6.20
CA ARG A 540 19.62 16.58 5.50
C ARG A 540 20.00 15.47 6.47
N GLU A 541 20.84 15.76 7.47
CA GLU A 541 21.21 14.78 8.50
C GLU A 541 20.00 14.29 9.29
N ARG A 542 19.07 15.18 9.66
CA ARG A 542 17.87 14.78 10.40
C ARG A 542 16.95 13.91 9.54
N LEU A 543 16.66 14.32 8.32
CA LEU A 543 15.78 13.58 7.41
C LEU A 543 16.42 12.25 6.99
N TYR A 544 17.75 12.18 6.85
CA TYR A 544 18.49 10.94 6.62
C TYR A 544 18.37 9.95 7.80
N ARG A 545 18.36 10.46 9.04
CA ARG A 545 18.20 9.66 10.26
C ARG A 545 16.76 9.21 10.51
N MET A 546 15.79 9.72 9.76
CA MET A 546 14.40 9.30 9.85
C MET A 546 14.26 7.79 9.67
N ARG A 547 13.46 7.17 10.53
CA ARG A 547 13.16 5.75 10.44
C ARG A 547 11.80 5.60 9.81
N PHE A 548 11.64 4.55 9.02
CA PHE A 548 10.39 4.20 8.39
C PHE A 548 9.73 3.05 9.13
N HIS A 549 8.42 2.94 9.00
CA HIS A 549 7.64 1.91 9.69
C HIS A 549 6.60 1.33 8.75
N SER A 550 6.51 0.00 8.72
CA SER A 550 5.38 -0.70 8.09
C SER A 550 4.23 -0.68 9.09
N ARG A 551 3.18 0.08 8.79
CA ARG A 551 1.95 0.08 9.59
C ARG A 551 1.12 -1.16 9.32
#